data_AF-A0A3D2CEE9-F1
#
_entry.id   AF-A0A3D2CEE9-F1
#
_cell.length_a   1.000
_cell.length_b   1.000
_cell.length_c   1.000
_cell.angle_alpha   90.00
_cell.angle_beta   90.00
_cell.angle_gamma   90.00
#
_symmetry.space_group_name_H-M   'P 1'
#
loop_
_entity.id
_entity.type
_entity.pdbx_description
1 polymer ?
#
loop_
_entity_poly.entity_id
_entity_poly.type
_entity_poly.pdbx_seq_one_letter_code
_entity_poly.pdbx_strand_id
1 'polypeptide(L)'
;MLQAIQRWLRPIFSSTTVHLVVEGRIVEAGTHQPRTRLGPEAAPTEAYFTLELASAKLSDGSPQRTDQVVPPEFSGPESLLEQFSVGDCVRITTTTRTGRQIQSIEAVPQTGA
;
A
#
# COMPACT_ATOMS: atom_id res chain seq x y z
N MET A 1 15.71 31.60 -37.67
CA MET A 1 16.46 30.49 -38.29
C MET A 1 16.83 29.52 -37.18
N LEU A 2 16.09 28.40 -37.12
CA LEU A 2 16.47 27.06 -36.70
C LEU A 2 17.18 26.88 -35.33
N GLN A 3 16.47 26.33 -34.34
CA GLN A 3 16.42 24.88 -34.08
C GLN A 3 17.79 24.25 -33.76
N ALA A 4 18.23 24.37 -32.51
CA ALA A 4 19.09 23.43 -31.79
C ALA A 4 19.37 24.12 -30.45
N ILE A 5 18.80 23.73 -29.31
CA ILE A 5 19.36 22.70 -28.43
C ILE A 5 18.20 22.18 -27.56
N GLN A 6 17.21 21.54 -28.18
CA GLN A 6 16.18 20.75 -27.48
C GLN A 6 16.61 19.28 -27.30
N ARG A 7 17.91 19.03 -27.08
CA ARG A 7 18.48 17.67 -27.13
C ARG A 7 19.06 17.15 -25.82
N TRP A 8 18.74 17.80 -24.70
CA TRP A 8 19.12 17.36 -23.36
C TRP A 8 17.93 16.97 -22.46
N LEU A 9 16.74 16.82 -23.03
CA LEU A 9 15.67 16.05 -22.40
C LEU A 9 15.94 14.56 -22.67
N ARG A 10 16.94 14.02 -21.97
CA ARG A 10 16.98 12.58 -21.71
C ARG A 10 15.80 12.30 -20.78
N PRO A 11 14.79 11.50 -21.17
CA PRO A 11 13.95 10.90 -20.17
C PRO A 11 14.87 9.97 -19.36
N ILE A 12 15.15 10.40 -18.14
CA ILE A 12 15.65 9.52 -17.09
C ILE A 12 14.60 8.42 -17.03
N PHE A 13 14.93 7.23 -17.53
CA PHE A 13 14.20 6.01 -17.20
C PHE A 13 14.40 5.80 -15.68
N SER A 14 13.65 6.55 -14.89
CA SER A 14 13.34 6.15 -13.54
C SER A 14 12.49 4.89 -13.73
N SER A 15 13.03 3.73 -13.37
CA SER A 15 12.22 2.55 -13.14
C SER A 15 11.30 2.89 -11.96
N THR A 16 10.20 3.58 -12.23
CA THR A 16 9.21 3.91 -11.21
C THR A 16 8.64 2.59 -10.77
N THR A 17 9.04 2.14 -9.57
CA THR A 17 8.47 0.95 -8.96
C THR A 17 6.96 1.14 -8.96
N VAL A 18 6.24 0.20 -9.55
CA VAL A 18 4.78 0.24 -9.59
C VAL A 18 4.28 -0.38 -8.29
N HIS A 19 3.42 0.35 -7.59
CA HIS A 19 2.88 0.00 -6.29
C HIS A 19 1.42 -0.41 -6.41
N LEU A 20 0.96 -1.35 -5.59
CA LEU A 20 -0.48 -1.59 -5.42
C LEU A 20 -1.04 -0.52 -4.48
N VAL A 21 -2.12 0.13 -4.92
CA VAL A 21 -2.92 1.10 -4.17
C VAL A 21 -4.30 0.50 -3.99
N VAL A 22 -4.71 0.30 -2.74
CA VAL A 22 -6.05 -0.20 -2.40
C VAL A 22 -6.80 0.81 -1.55
N GLU A 23 -8.11 0.83 -1.70
CA GLU A 23 -9.01 1.55 -0.81
C GLU A 23 -10.04 0.58 -0.26
N GLY A 24 -10.32 0.67 1.03
CA GLY A 24 -11.22 -0.24 1.69
C GLY A 24 -11.48 0.12 3.14
N ARG A 25 -12.33 -0.66 3.79
CA ARG A 25 -12.64 -0.54 5.20
C ARG A 25 -11.85 -1.54 6.00
N ILE A 26 -11.23 -1.11 7.10
CA ILE A 26 -10.57 -2.02 8.03
C ILE A 26 -11.63 -2.89 8.71
N VAL A 27 -11.57 -4.20 8.51
CA VAL A 27 -12.45 -5.18 9.16
C VAL A 27 -11.77 -5.92 10.30
N GLU A 28 -10.44 -5.96 10.30
CA GLU A 28 -9.63 -6.55 11.36
C GLU A 28 -8.32 -5.78 11.47
N ALA A 29 -7.84 -5.59 12.69
CA ALA A 29 -6.55 -4.99 12.97
C ALA A 29 -5.94 -5.60 14.23
N GLY A 30 -4.62 -5.72 14.27
CA GLY A 30 -3.91 -6.21 15.42
C GLY A 30 -2.41 -6.22 15.20
N THR A 31 -1.70 -6.99 16.02
CA THR A 31 -0.26 -7.16 15.90
C THR A 31 0.10 -8.60 15.54
N HIS A 32 1.21 -8.76 14.84
CA HIS A 32 1.84 -10.06 14.62
C HIS A 32 3.37 -9.92 14.64
N GLN A 33 4.06 -11.04 14.83
CA GLN A 33 5.51 -11.08 14.70
C GLN A 33 5.89 -11.76 13.38
N PRO A 34 6.57 -11.06 12.45
CA PRO A 34 7.03 -11.64 11.21
C PRO A 34 7.95 -12.84 11.46
N ARG A 35 7.74 -13.94 10.73
CA ARG A 35 8.66 -15.08 10.80
C ARG A 35 9.96 -14.73 10.09
N THR A 36 11.06 -14.62 10.83
CA THR A 36 12.39 -14.47 10.23
C THR A 36 13.14 -15.80 10.20
N ARG A 37 14.12 -15.90 9.30
CA ARG A 37 15.09 -17.02 9.29
C ARG A 37 15.95 -17.09 10.55
N LEU A 38 16.00 -16.01 11.34
CA LEU A 38 16.80 -15.88 12.56
C LEU A 38 16.01 -16.24 13.84
N GLY A 39 14.76 -16.69 13.71
CA GLY A 39 13.86 -17.00 14.83
C GLY A 39 12.78 -15.93 15.05
N PRO A 40 11.74 -16.25 15.85
CA PRO A 40 10.60 -15.35 16.08
C PRO A 40 11.00 -14.06 16.80
N GLU A 41 11.91 -14.11 17.77
CA GLU A 41 12.30 -12.95 18.59
C GLU A 41 13.19 -11.91 17.85
N ALA A 42 13.63 -12.21 16.62
CA ALA A 42 14.54 -11.34 15.88
C ALA A 42 13.82 -10.28 15.03
N ALA A 43 12.52 -10.42 14.77
CA ALA A 43 11.74 -9.40 14.06
C ALA A 43 10.99 -8.48 15.04
N PRO A 44 10.95 -7.17 14.75
CA PRO A 44 10.03 -6.28 15.44
C PRO A 44 8.58 -6.70 15.19
N THR A 45 7.73 -6.52 16.19
CA THR A 45 6.28 -6.66 16.05
C THR A 45 5.76 -5.69 14.99
N GLU A 46 4.84 -6.15 14.15
CA GLU A 46 4.19 -5.36 13.10
C GLU A 46 2.69 -5.28 13.33
N ALA A 47 2.08 -4.18 12.93
CA ALA A 47 0.64 -4.09 12.79
C ALA A 47 0.20 -4.87 11.55
N TYR A 48 -0.96 -5.52 11.60
CA TYR A 48 -1.69 -5.96 10.41
C TYR A 48 -3.06 -5.31 10.32
N PHE A 49 -3.53 -5.14 9.09
CA PHE A 49 -4.86 -4.65 8.76
C PHE A 49 -5.47 -5.52 7.67
N THR A 50 -6.62 -6.12 7.95
CA THR A 50 -7.45 -6.79 6.95
C THR A 50 -8.49 -5.81 6.42
N LEU A 51 -8.59 -5.68 5.10
CA LEU A 51 -9.51 -4.76 4.46
C LEU A 51 -10.67 -5.48 3.76
N GLU A 52 -11.88 -4.94 3.91
CA GLU A 52 -12.94 -5.10 2.91
C GLU A 52 -12.67 -4.11 1.77
N LEU A 53 -12.21 -4.63 0.63
CA LEU A 53 -11.73 -3.80 -0.49
C LEU A 53 -12.88 -3.18 -1.29
N ALA A 54 -12.87 -1.85 -1.40
CA ALA A 54 -13.74 -1.10 -2.28
C ALA A 54 -13.11 -0.90 -3.67
N SER A 55 -11.79 -0.68 -3.74
CA SER A 55 -11.07 -0.56 -5.01
C SER A 55 -9.62 -1.01 -4.91
N ALA A 56 -9.06 -1.40 -6.06
CA ALA A 56 -7.65 -1.71 -6.22
C ALA A 56 -7.14 -1.15 -7.55
N LYS A 57 -5.96 -0.55 -7.54
CA LYS A 57 -5.27 -0.03 -8.73
C LYS A 57 -3.77 -0.07 -8.53
N LEU A 58 -3.04 0.09 -9.62
CA LEU A 58 -1.61 0.33 -9.57
C LEU A 58 -1.33 1.83 -9.49
N SER A 59 -0.16 2.20 -9.00
CA SER A 59 0.28 3.61 -8.89
C SER A 59 0.41 4.30 -10.26
N ASP A 60 0.49 3.54 -11.35
CA ASP A 60 0.44 4.05 -12.73
C ASP A 60 -1.00 4.30 -13.23
N GLY A 61 -2.01 4.05 -12.40
CA GLY A 61 -3.44 4.22 -12.71
C GLY A 61 -4.09 2.97 -13.31
N SER A 62 -3.34 1.90 -13.60
CA SER A 62 -3.92 0.68 -14.16
C SER A 62 -4.88 0.04 -13.16
N PRO A 63 -6.12 -0.31 -13.57
CA PRO A 63 -7.06 -0.97 -12.67
C PRO A 63 -6.56 -2.36 -12.28
N GLN A 64 -6.78 -2.72 -11.02
CA GLN A 64 -6.63 -4.08 -10.50
C GLN A 64 -8.00 -4.56 -10.05
N ARG A 65 -8.29 -5.84 -10.25
CA ARG A 65 -9.53 -6.39 -9.69
C ARG A 65 -9.32 -6.66 -8.20
N THR A 66 -10.29 -6.31 -7.37
CA THR A 66 -10.22 -6.50 -5.92
C THR A 66 -10.17 -7.99 -5.54
N ASP A 67 -10.82 -8.86 -6.32
CA ASP A 67 -10.79 -10.32 -6.17
C ASP A 67 -9.40 -10.95 -6.40
N GLN A 68 -8.45 -10.20 -6.97
CA GLN A 68 -7.06 -10.65 -7.18
C GLN A 68 -6.15 -10.32 -5.99
N VAL A 69 -6.61 -9.51 -5.03
CA VAL A 69 -5.85 -9.11 -3.84
C VAL A 69 -6.22 -10.05 -2.69
N VAL A 70 -5.56 -11.22 -2.63
CA VAL A 70 -5.92 -12.29 -1.69
C VAL A 70 -4.72 -12.81 -0.87
N PRO A 71 -4.88 -12.91 0.47
CA PRO A 71 -5.82 -12.15 1.30
C PRO A 71 -5.58 -10.63 1.21
N PRO A 72 -6.60 -9.81 1.49
CA PRO A 72 -6.50 -8.35 1.57
C PRO A 72 -5.93 -7.91 2.93
N GLU A 73 -4.79 -8.48 3.30
CA GLU A 73 -4.09 -8.23 4.56
C GLU A 73 -2.79 -7.48 4.29
N PHE A 74 -2.56 -6.41 5.05
CA PHE A 74 -1.43 -5.51 4.89
C PHE A 74 -0.71 -5.27 6.21
N SER A 75 0.62 -5.27 6.17
CA SER A 75 1.48 -5.17 7.35
C SER A 75 2.30 -3.88 7.37
N GLY A 76 2.51 -3.31 8.55
CA GLY A 76 3.28 -2.08 8.70
C GLY A 76 3.78 -1.86 10.14
N PRO A 77 4.39 -0.70 10.42
CA PRO A 77 4.83 -0.36 11.77
C PRO A 77 3.70 -0.43 12.79
N GLU A 78 3.98 -0.92 14.00
CA GLU A 78 2.99 -1.05 15.09
C GLU A 78 2.30 0.28 15.44
N SER A 79 3.01 1.40 15.31
CA SER A 79 2.47 2.75 15.56
C SER A 79 1.29 3.15 14.67
N LEU A 80 1.00 2.40 13.59
CA LEU A 80 -0.20 2.62 12.79
C LEU A 80 -1.48 2.29 13.56
N LEU A 81 -1.43 1.41 14.56
CA LEU A 81 -2.58 1.06 15.41
C LEU A 81 -3.01 2.21 16.34
N GLU A 82 -2.15 3.20 16.55
CA GLU A 82 -2.50 4.42 17.29
C GLU A 82 -3.35 5.38 16.45
N GLN A 83 -3.36 5.22 15.12
CA GLN A 83 -3.97 6.13 14.15
C GLN A 83 -5.18 5.52 13.44
N PHE A 84 -5.19 4.20 13.25
CA PHE A 84 -6.19 3.49 12.47
C PHE A 84 -6.75 2.32 13.26
N SER A 85 -8.04 2.10 13.14
CA SER A 85 -8.78 1.07 13.86
C SER A 85 -9.82 0.39 12.97
N VAL A 86 -10.34 -0.74 13.45
CA VAL A 86 -11.45 -1.44 12.79
C VAL A 86 -12.62 -0.48 12.59
N GLY A 87 -13.13 -0.43 11.35
CA GLY A 87 -14.21 0.46 10.94
C GLY A 87 -13.76 1.63 10.08
N ASP A 88 -12.48 2.02 10.13
CA ASP A 88 -11.95 3.14 9.36
C ASP A 88 -11.88 2.84 7.86
N CYS A 89 -12.16 3.85 7.05
CA CYS A 89 -11.94 3.79 5.60
C CYS A 89 -10.54 4.33 5.30
N VAL A 90 -9.72 3.51 4.65
CA VAL A 90 -8.32 3.83 4.39
C VAL A 90 -7.93 3.60 2.94
N ARG A 91 -6.92 4.36 2.51
CA ARG A 91 -6.16 4.11 1.30
C ARG A 91 -4.79 3.60 1.71
N ILE A 92 -4.42 2.40 1.26
CA ILE A 92 -3.10 1.82 1.48
C ILE A 92 -2.34 1.82 0.17
N THR A 93 -1.13 2.38 0.16
CA THR A 93 -0.14 2.16 -0.88
C THR A 93 0.90 1.19 -0.36
N THR A 94 1.16 0.13 -1.13
CA THR A 94 2.09 -0.93 -0.75
C THR A 94 3.48 -0.72 -1.34
N THR A 95 4.51 -1.36 -0.79
CA THR A 95 5.89 -1.20 -1.27
C THR A 95 6.15 -1.79 -2.65
N THR A 96 5.29 -2.70 -3.14
CA THR A 96 5.45 -3.37 -4.44
C THR A 96 4.11 -3.63 -5.12
N ARG A 97 4.11 -4.00 -6.39
CA ARG A 97 2.91 -4.25 -7.21
C ARG A 97 1.93 -5.29 -6.66
N THR A 98 2.41 -6.23 -5.86
CA THR A 98 1.59 -7.30 -5.23
C THR A 98 1.89 -7.40 -3.73
N GLY A 99 2.54 -6.38 -3.19
CA GLY A 99 3.08 -6.40 -1.84
C GLY A 99 2.00 -6.32 -0.78
N ARG A 100 2.40 -6.68 0.43
CA ARG A 100 1.57 -6.53 1.63
C ARG A 100 2.14 -5.49 2.59
N GLN A 101 3.40 -5.11 2.40
CA GLN A 101 4.00 -4.09 3.23
C GLN A 101 3.40 -2.74 2.88
N ILE A 102 2.88 -2.06 3.90
CA ILE A 102 2.38 -0.70 3.83
C ILE A 102 3.58 0.23 3.63
N GLN A 103 3.55 0.96 2.52
CA GLN A 103 4.44 2.10 2.30
C GLN A 103 3.81 3.38 2.86
N SER A 104 2.51 3.57 2.64
CA SER A 104 1.72 4.64 3.23
C SER A 104 0.28 4.20 3.45
N ILE A 105 -0.35 4.79 4.47
CA ILE A 105 -1.76 4.62 4.79
C ILE A 105 -2.36 5.99 5.11
N GLU A 106 -3.53 6.27 4.56
CA GLU A 106 -4.22 7.55 4.71
C GLU A 106 -5.71 7.29 4.98
N ALA A 107 -6.33 8.10 5.85
CA ALA A 107 -7.77 8.06 6.04
C ALA A 107 -8.47 8.60 4.79
N VAL A 108 -9.49 7.87 4.31
CA VAL A 108 -10.34 8.31 3.20
C VAL A 108 -11.66 8.80 3.79
N PRO A 109 -12.09 10.05 3.51
CA PRO A 109 -13.36 10.53 3.98
C PRO A 109 -14.47 9.62 3.45
N GLN A 110 -15.30 9.10 4.35
CA GLN A 110 -16.52 8.39 3.97
C GLN A 110 -17.34 9.38 3.15
N THR A 111 -17.39 9.18 1.83
CA THR A 111 -18.23 10.01 0.97
C THR A 111 -19.65 9.58 1.30
N GLY A 112 -20.32 10.38 2.13
CA GLY A 112 -21.65 10.11 2.62
C GLY A 112 -22.60 9.80 1.47
N ALA A 113 -23.28 8.66 1.59
CA ALA A 113 -24.48 8.35 0.82
C ALA A 113 -25.65 9.24 1.30
#